data_AF-A0A166MI04-F1
#
_entry.id   AF-A0A166MI04-F1
#
_cell.length_a   1.000
_cell.length_b   1.000
_cell.length_c   1.000
_cell.angle_alpha   90.00
_cell.angle_beta   90.00
_cell.angle_gamma   90.00
#
_symmetry.space_group_name_H-M   'P 1'
#
loop_
_entity.id
_entity.type
_entity.pdbx_description
1 polymer ?
#
loop_
_entity_poly.entity_id
_entity_poly.type
_entity_poly.pdbx_seq_one_letter_code
_entity_poly.pdbx_strand_id
1 'polypeptide(L)'
;MKSLELELDKEIQDIQAVLEELLRKRTDLRDQGDKHRELLHPIRRLPAEILAEVFGQCMTTPWLHDFNKSPLILHNVCALWRSIAVSTPSLW
;
A
#
# COMPACT_ATOMS: atom_id res chain seq x y z
N MET A 1 -26.89 31.24 -33.67
CA MET A 1 -25.41 31.12 -33.67
C MET A 1 -24.85 31.40 -32.27
N LYS A 2 -24.91 32.63 -31.75
CA LYS A 2 -24.41 32.97 -30.38
C LYS A 2 -24.92 32.10 -29.23
N SER A 3 -26.18 31.66 -29.29
CA SER A 3 -26.77 30.82 -28.23
C SER A 3 -26.17 29.40 -28.16
N LEU A 4 -25.73 28.87 -29.30
CA LEU A 4 -25.15 27.51 -29.38
C LEU A 4 -23.69 27.51 -28.91
N GLU A 5 -22.95 28.58 -29.20
CA GLU A 5 -21.58 28.79 -28.68
C GLU A 5 -21.59 28.88 -27.14
N LEU A 6 -22.54 29.63 -26.56
CA LEU A 6 -22.70 29.73 -25.11
C LEU A 6 -23.05 28.39 -24.43
N GLU A 7 -23.84 27.55 -25.09
CA GLU A 7 -24.17 26.21 -24.59
C GLU A 7 -22.95 25.29 -24.60
N LEU A 8 -22.18 25.32 -25.69
CA LEU A 8 -20.93 24.57 -25.80
C LEU A 8 -19.87 25.04 -24.80
N ASP A 9 -19.72 26.35 -24.59
CA ASP A 9 -18.78 26.90 -23.62
C ASP A 9 -19.13 26.45 -22.19
N LYS A 10 -20.43 26.43 -21.86
CA LYS A 10 -20.89 25.93 -20.57
C LYS A 10 -20.58 24.44 -20.40
N GLU A 11 -20.84 23.63 -21.42
CA GLU A 11 -20.57 22.19 -21.36
C GLU A 11 -19.06 21.89 -21.28
N ILE A 12 -18.22 22.67 -21.98
CA ILE A 12 -16.76 22.63 -21.84
C ILE A 12 -16.37 22.95 -20.39
N GLN A 13 -16.95 24.00 -19.80
CA GLN A 13 -16.63 24.43 -18.45
C GLN A 13 -17.04 23.37 -17.41
N ASP A 14 -18.21 22.77 -17.57
CA ASP A 14 -18.70 21.69 -16.71
C ASP A 14 -17.78 20.45 -16.79
N ILE A 15 -17.37 20.05 -18.01
CA ILE A 15 -16.44 18.92 -18.21
C ILE A 15 -15.06 19.22 -17.63
N GLN A 16 -14.55 20.45 -17.79
CA GLN A 16 -13.27 20.87 -17.21
C GLN A 16 -13.30 20.79 -15.68
N ALA A 17 -14.39 21.21 -15.05
CA ALA A 17 -14.55 21.11 -13.60
C ALA A 17 -14.54 19.64 -13.13
N VAL A 18 -15.23 18.75 -13.84
CA VAL A 18 -15.20 17.31 -13.55
C VAL A 18 -13.81 16.72 -13.73
N LEU A 19 -13.11 17.11 -14.80
CA LEU A 19 -11.73 16.67 -15.05
C LEU A 19 -10.80 17.09 -13.93
N GLU A 20 -10.87 18.35 -13.50
CA GLU A 20 -10.04 18.89 -12.42
C GLU A 20 -10.28 18.14 -11.10
N GLU A 21 -11.53 17.85 -10.78
CA GLU A 21 -11.89 17.05 -9.60
C GLU A 21 -11.30 15.63 -9.66
N LEU A 22 -11.39 14.96 -10.82
CA LEU A 22 -10.84 13.62 -11.01
C LEU A 22 -9.31 13.62 -10.94
N LEU A 23 -8.66 14.65 -11.49
CA LEU A 23 -7.21 14.83 -11.40
C LEU A 23 -6.76 14.98 -9.95
N ARG A 24 -7.49 15.78 -9.15
CA ARG A 24 -7.23 15.95 -7.71
C ARG A 24 -7.38 14.64 -6.95
N LYS A 25 -8.47 13.91 -7.17
CA LYS A 25 -8.67 12.58 -6.55
C LYS A 25 -7.54 11.61 -6.89
N ARG A 26 -7.07 11.63 -8.14
CA ARG A 26 -5.96 10.79 -8.58
C ARG A 26 -4.64 11.18 -7.91
N THR A 27 -4.36 12.47 -7.76
CA THR A 27 -3.13 12.92 -7.06
C THR A 27 -3.18 12.56 -5.58
N ASP A 28 -4.33 12.71 -4.92
CA ASP A 28 -4.48 12.36 -3.50
C ASP A 28 -4.26 10.86 -3.26
N LEU A 29 -4.87 10.01 -4.10
CA LEU A 29 -4.66 8.56 -4.03
C LEU A 29 -3.20 8.16 -4.29
N ARG A 30 -2.53 8.86 -5.22
CA ARG A 30 -1.11 8.61 -5.51
C ARG A 30 -0.22 9.02 -4.33
N ASP A 31 -0.44 10.20 -3.76
CA ASP A 31 0.31 10.69 -2.59
C ASP A 31 0.14 9.76 -1.38
N GLN A 32 -1.08 9.26 -1.14
CA GLN A 32 -1.30 8.23 -0.11
C GLN A 32 -0.51 6.94 -0.42
N GLY A 33 -0.56 6.45 -1.66
CA GLY A 33 0.20 5.27 -2.08
C GLY A 33 1.71 5.45 -1.93
N ASP A 34 2.24 6.62 -2.28
CA ASP A 34 3.67 6.92 -2.21
C ASP A 34 4.14 7.05 -0.75
N LYS A 35 3.38 7.70 0.14
CA LYS A 35 3.66 7.72 1.59
C LYS A 35 3.73 6.31 2.17
N HIS A 36 2.78 5.44 1.82
CA HIS A 36 2.83 4.04 2.24
C HIS A 36 4.05 3.29 1.65
N ARG A 37 4.43 3.59 0.41
CA ARG A 37 5.60 2.99 -0.25
C ARG A 37 6.90 3.43 0.41
N GLU A 38 7.03 4.71 0.79
CA GLU A 38 8.17 5.24 1.53
C GLU A 38 8.29 4.60 2.91
N LEU A 39 7.19 4.42 3.64
CA LEU A 39 7.19 3.71 4.93
C LEU A 39 7.61 2.23 4.80
N LEU A 40 7.28 1.59 3.69
CA LEU A 40 7.71 0.22 3.38
C LEU A 40 9.15 0.15 2.86
N HIS A 41 9.75 1.27 2.47
CA HIS A 41 11.07 1.32 1.86
C HIS A 41 12.19 0.86 2.81
N PRO A 42 12.24 1.26 4.10
CA PRO A 42 13.23 0.73 5.05
C PRO A 42 13.19 -0.80 5.17
N ILE A 43 12.00 -1.39 5.29
CA ILE A 43 11.80 -2.83 5.40
C ILE A 43 12.22 -3.54 4.11
N ARG A 44 11.95 -2.96 2.93
CA ARG A 44 12.35 -3.53 1.63
C ARG A 44 13.86 -3.47 1.35
N ARG A 45 14.62 -2.68 2.10
CA ARG A 45 16.09 -2.60 1.98
C ARG A 45 16.83 -3.59 2.87
N LEU A 46 16.13 -4.20 3.84
CA LEU A 46 16.74 -5.20 4.69
C LEU A 46 16.95 -6.51 3.93
N PRO A 47 18.08 -7.21 4.14
CA PRO A 47 18.25 -8.56 3.65
C PRO A 47 17.15 -9.49 4.16
N ALA A 48 16.80 -10.49 3.35
CA ALA A 48 15.73 -11.44 3.67
C ALA A 48 16.02 -12.20 4.97
N GLU A 49 17.30 -12.50 5.23
CA GLU A 49 17.79 -13.22 6.40
C GLU A 49 17.55 -12.43 7.70
N ILE A 50 17.76 -11.10 7.64
CA ILE A 50 17.53 -10.23 8.80
C ILE A 50 16.03 -10.14 9.11
N LEU A 51 15.20 -10.04 8.07
CA LEU A 51 13.74 -10.05 8.25
C LEU A 51 13.25 -11.40 8.80
N ALA A 52 13.79 -12.52 8.32
CA ALA A 52 13.49 -13.86 8.82
C ALA A 52 13.85 -14.02 10.31
N GLU A 53 15.02 -13.53 10.73
CA GLU A 53 15.42 -13.54 12.14
C GLU A 53 14.45 -12.71 13.01
N VAL A 54 14.09 -11.50 12.57
CA VAL A 54 13.11 -10.65 13.27
C VAL A 54 11.77 -11.38 13.40
N PHE A 55 11.31 -12.04 12.34
CA PHE A 55 10.07 -12.83 12.37
C PHE A 55 10.13 -13.95 13.42
N GLY A 56 11.25 -14.68 13.49
CA GLY A 56 11.45 -15.73 14.48
C GLY A 56 11.36 -15.20 15.92
N GLN A 57 12.05 -14.09 16.20
CA GLN A 57 12.02 -13.45 17.52
C GLN A 57 10.62 -12.96 17.90
N CYS A 58 9.87 -12.39 16.94
CA CYS A 58 8.50 -11.94 17.18
C CYS A 58 7.56 -13.10 17.54
N MET A 59 7.76 -14.29 16.98
CA MET A 59 6.91 -15.46 17.26
C MET A 59 7.21 -16.12 18.62
N THR A 60 8.44 -15.98 19.13
CA THR A 60 8.83 -16.50 20.45
C THR A 60 8.48 -15.55 21.59
N THR A 61 8.02 -14.33 21.27
CA THR A 61 7.81 -13.27 22.25
C THR A 61 6.52 -13.46 23.07
N PRO A 62 6.58 -13.52 24.41
CA PRO A 62 5.42 -13.90 25.24
C PRO A 62 4.22 -12.95 25.20
N TRP A 63 4.42 -11.66 25.00
CA TRP A 63 3.31 -10.69 24.91
C TRP A 63 2.56 -10.72 23.57
N LEU A 64 3.04 -11.48 22.58
CA LEU A 64 2.32 -11.78 21.33
C LEU A 64 1.51 -13.09 21.41
N HIS A 65 1.47 -13.76 22.57
CA HIS A 65 0.83 -15.07 22.74
C HIS A 65 -0.66 -15.12 22.34
N ASP A 66 -1.38 -14.00 22.38
CA ASP A 66 -2.80 -13.94 22.01
C ASP A 66 -3.03 -13.77 20.50
N PHE A 67 -2.03 -13.29 19.74
CA PHE A 67 -2.10 -13.13 18.30
C PHE A 67 -1.39 -14.29 17.59
N ASN A 68 -2.04 -15.46 17.59
CA ASN A 68 -1.77 -16.62 16.73
C ASN A 68 -0.30 -16.84 16.33
N LYS A 69 0.32 -17.86 16.94
CA LYS A 69 1.69 -18.40 16.68
C LYS A 69 1.96 -18.86 15.23
N SER A 70 1.10 -18.52 14.28
CA SER A 70 1.22 -18.96 12.90
C SER A 70 1.98 -17.94 12.06
N PRO A 71 3.02 -18.35 11.32
CA PRO A 71 3.67 -17.54 10.29
C PRO A 71 2.72 -16.96 9.25
N LEU A 72 1.51 -17.50 9.15
CA LEU A 72 0.45 -17.02 8.27
C LEU A 72 0.11 -15.54 8.49
N ILE A 73 0.28 -14.99 9.70
CA ILE A 73 0.02 -13.55 9.92
C ILE A 73 0.93 -12.65 9.08
N LEU A 74 2.17 -13.08 8.85
CA LEU A 74 3.14 -12.34 8.03
C LEU A 74 2.73 -12.27 6.56
N HIS A 75 1.90 -13.21 6.10
CA HIS A 75 1.42 -13.27 4.72
C HIS A 75 0.44 -12.14 4.38
N ASN A 76 -0.17 -11.54 5.41
CA ASN A 76 -1.16 -10.47 5.31
C ASN A 76 -0.54 -9.06 5.27
N VAL A 77 0.77 -8.93 5.54
CA VAL A 77 1.43 -7.63 5.58
C VAL A 77 1.78 -7.14 4.16
N CYS A 78 2.59 -7.91 3.43
CA CYS A 78 2.93 -7.62 2.04
C CYS A 78 3.48 -8.85 1.29
N ALA A 79 3.61 -8.73 -0.03
CA ALA A 79 4.15 -9.80 -0.88
C ALA A 79 5.60 -10.21 -0.50
N LEU A 80 6.44 -9.26 -0.08
CA LEU A 80 7.81 -9.54 0.35
C LEU A 80 7.82 -10.40 1.62
N TRP A 81 7.04 -10.03 2.64
CA TRP A 81 6.95 -10.78 3.90
C TRP A 81 6.40 -12.18 3.69
N ARG A 82 5.39 -12.31 2.83
CA ARG A 82 4.88 -13.62 2.39
C ARG A 82 5.98 -14.46 1.75
N SER A 83 6.74 -13.89 0.82
CA SER A 83 7.83 -14.59 0.14
C SER A 83 8.86 -15.11 1.13
N ILE A 84 9.29 -14.25 2.07
CA ILE A 84 10.29 -14.60 3.09
C ILE A 84 9.74 -15.66 4.05
N ALA A 85 8.50 -15.51 4.51
CA ALA A 85 7.90 -16.45 5.45
C ALA A 85 7.72 -17.86 4.85
N VAL A 86 7.37 -17.95 3.56
CA VAL A 86 7.28 -19.22 2.84
C VAL A 86 8.67 -19.83 2.59
N SER A 87 9.68 -19.00 2.29
CA SER A 87 11.05 -19.48 2.03
C SER A 87 11.86 -19.77 3.29
N THR A 88 11.30 -19.59 4.49
CA THR A 88 12.01 -19.75 5.77
C THR A 88 11.36 -20.88 6.58
N PRO A 89 11.81 -22.15 6.41
CA PRO A 89 11.23 -23.29 7.10
C PRO A 89 11.26 -23.19 8.63
N SER A 90 12.23 -22.49 9.22
CA SER A 90 12.38 -22.34 10.67
C SER A 90 11.28 -21.50 11.34
N LEU A 91 10.40 -20.86 10.56
CA LEU A 91 9.25 -20.14 11.11
C LEU A 91 8.04 -21.06 11.39
N TRP A 92 7.97 -22.22 10.75
CA TRP A 92 6.86 -23.18 10.87
C TRP A 92 7.13 -24.24 11.92
#